data_AF-A0A0G4IXG5-F1
#
_entry.id   AF-A0A0G4IXG5-F1
#
_cell.length_a   1.000
_cell.length_b   1.000
_cell.length_c   1.000
_cell.angle_alpha   90.00
_cell.angle_beta   90.00
_cell.angle_gamma   90.00
#
_symmetry.space_group_name_H-M   'P 1'
#
loop_
_entity.id
_entity.type
_entity.pdbx_description
1 polymer ?
#
loop_
_entity_poly.entity_id
_entity_poly.type
_entity_poly.pdbx_seq_one_letter_code
_entity_poly.pdbx_strand_id
1 'polypeptide(L)'
;MAKVSDAASVYVEQCHRYKVDVNAGIAASLLMGSRAIVPDRHLQALDLLPLLQALPLATQVQELHLAHARLGVAVAGLLVDCLRRLPSVVRLDLEGSRIGPQAAAPLLEYMATGDCPLEHVNLRRCHLGGSLTSMILDVLRNPASRLKSLDLSSNQLGMASVFAIQSVGCAFEVDTESNLYVHEILNSVTHGVGLLFAMIGSWFLIRRAWQTRDTRNLVGTVPYAFALCLTYLSSTLYHSLFKLRAAKRFFKYLDHGSVFMLIAGSYTPFLVISLRSRPEIANPMLLGIWLLALVGIFLTTFMRGHKHFDWLSTALYLAMGWMCVIAGVPIVRSGLIPQPAMLLVLHGGIAYTVGVAFLVKGATTPAMHIVWHLWVLLGSSLHYAAIVAYIVPLSS
;
A
#
# COMPACT_ATOMS: atom_id res chain seq x y z
N MET A 1 22.15 -31.33 30.32
CA MET A 1 21.43 -30.53 31.33
C MET A 1 22.32 -29.52 32.05
N ALA A 2 23.60 -29.81 32.37
CA ALA A 2 24.47 -28.87 33.11
C ALA A 2 24.71 -27.48 32.45
N LYS A 3 24.98 -27.38 31.14
CA LYS A 3 25.23 -26.09 30.47
C LYS A 3 24.02 -25.14 30.39
N VAL A 4 22.80 -25.67 30.50
CA VAL A 4 21.57 -24.87 30.33
C VAL A 4 21.26 -24.06 31.59
N SER A 5 21.57 -24.61 32.79
CA SER A 5 21.46 -23.82 34.02
C SER A 5 22.49 -22.71 34.09
N ASP A 6 23.65 -22.87 33.44
CA ASP A 6 24.73 -21.88 33.45
C ASP A 6 24.40 -20.63 32.64
N ALA A 7 23.76 -20.75 31.47
CA ALA A 7 23.40 -19.57 30.68
C ALA A 7 22.36 -18.69 31.41
N ALA A 8 21.37 -19.33 32.05
CA ALA A 8 20.36 -18.61 32.81
C ALA A 8 20.90 -17.98 34.09
N SER A 9 21.77 -18.67 34.82
CA SER A 9 22.39 -18.11 36.03
C SER A 9 23.28 -16.92 35.68
N VAL A 10 24.09 -17.02 34.62
CA VAL A 10 24.91 -15.91 34.10
C VAL A 10 24.03 -14.74 33.69
N TYR A 11 22.92 -14.98 32.99
CA TYR A 11 22.00 -13.91 32.62
C TYR A 11 21.47 -13.14 33.84
N VAL A 12 20.97 -13.85 34.85
CA VAL A 12 20.45 -13.24 36.09
C VAL A 12 21.55 -12.49 36.84
N GLU A 13 22.75 -13.08 36.97
CA GLU A 13 23.90 -12.43 37.59
C GLU A 13 24.29 -11.14 36.85
N GLN A 14 24.34 -11.17 35.51
CA GLN A 14 24.63 -9.99 34.72
C GLN A 14 23.52 -8.93 34.85
N CYS A 15 22.24 -9.31 34.93
CA CYS A 15 21.17 -8.37 35.20
C CYS A 15 21.41 -7.59 36.51
N HIS A 16 21.79 -8.29 37.58
CA HIS A 16 22.17 -7.64 38.84
C HIS A 16 23.40 -6.73 38.69
N ARG A 17 24.42 -7.17 37.94
CA ARG A 17 25.65 -6.39 37.70
C ARG A 17 25.39 -5.09 36.93
N TYR A 18 24.56 -5.16 35.88
CA TYR A 18 24.18 -4.00 35.07
C TYR A 18 23.05 -3.17 35.70
N LYS A 19 22.52 -3.59 36.87
CA LYS A 19 21.39 -2.96 37.57
C LYS A 19 20.15 -2.82 36.68
N VAL A 20 19.85 -3.87 35.93
CA VAL A 20 18.65 -3.97 35.09
C VAL A 20 17.75 -5.08 35.61
N ASP A 21 16.44 -4.90 35.46
CA ASP A 21 15.48 -5.89 35.89
C ASP A 21 15.57 -7.15 35.01
N VAL A 22 15.44 -8.33 35.60
CA VAL A 22 15.42 -9.58 34.85
C VAL A 22 14.16 -9.62 33.95
N ASN A 23 14.36 -9.82 32.65
CA ASN A 23 13.27 -10.19 31.74
C ASN A 23 12.89 -11.66 31.98
N ALA A 24 11.67 -11.94 32.42
CA ALA A 24 11.26 -13.30 32.80
C ALA A 24 11.12 -14.21 31.57
N GLY A 25 10.67 -13.67 30.44
CA GLY A 25 10.65 -14.36 29.14
C GLY A 25 12.04 -14.89 28.75
N ILE A 26 13.06 -14.02 28.74
CA ILE A 26 14.45 -14.41 28.46
C ILE A 26 14.96 -15.46 29.47
N ALA A 27 14.77 -15.21 30.77
CA ALA A 27 15.24 -16.11 31.81
C ALA A 27 14.61 -17.51 31.66
N ALA A 28 13.29 -17.57 31.42
CA ALA A 28 12.58 -18.82 31.17
C ALA A 28 13.08 -19.52 29.90
N SER A 29 13.29 -18.79 28.79
CA SER A 29 13.84 -19.37 27.57
C SER A 29 15.22 -19.99 27.79
N LEU A 30 16.10 -19.32 28.53
CA LEU A 30 17.43 -19.82 28.86
C LEU A 30 17.37 -21.03 29.80
N LEU A 31 16.59 -20.97 30.89
CA LEU A 31 16.43 -22.06 31.86
C LEU A 31 15.88 -23.33 31.23
N MET A 32 14.92 -23.20 30.32
CA MET A 32 14.27 -24.33 29.65
C MET A 32 15.07 -24.87 28.46
N GLY A 33 16.18 -24.23 28.09
CA GLY A 33 16.94 -24.61 26.89
C GLY A 33 16.13 -24.43 25.61
N SER A 34 15.28 -23.40 25.55
CA SER A 34 14.47 -23.07 24.38
C SER A 34 15.37 -22.75 23.18
N ARG A 35 14.89 -23.10 21.99
CA ARG A 35 15.51 -22.69 20.71
C ARG A 35 15.26 -21.22 20.39
N ALA A 36 14.22 -20.62 20.97
CA ALA A 36 13.85 -19.24 20.75
C ALA A 36 13.98 -18.43 22.03
N ILE A 37 14.61 -17.25 21.92
CA ILE A 37 14.61 -16.22 22.96
C ILE A 37 13.52 -15.21 22.61
N VAL A 38 12.52 -15.10 23.48
CA VAL A 38 11.40 -14.16 23.32
C VAL A 38 11.28 -13.33 24.61
N PRO A 39 11.64 -12.04 24.58
CA PRO A 39 11.42 -11.12 25.68
C PRO A 39 9.94 -10.92 25.96
N ASP A 40 9.56 -10.87 27.22
CA ASP A 40 8.18 -10.61 27.67
C ASP A 40 7.82 -9.10 27.74
N ARG A 41 8.81 -8.22 27.56
CA ARG A 41 8.66 -6.76 27.58
C ARG A 41 9.68 -6.11 26.65
N HIS A 42 9.45 -4.83 26.35
CA HIS A 42 10.37 -4.04 25.54
C HIS A 42 11.75 -3.91 26.21
N LEU A 43 12.80 -4.13 25.41
CA LEU A 43 14.20 -4.03 25.84
C LEU A 43 14.80 -2.70 25.41
N GLN A 44 15.50 -2.02 26.32
CA GLN A 44 16.42 -0.95 26.01
C GLN A 44 17.82 -1.49 25.75
N ALA A 45 18.72 -0.63 25.27
CA ALA A 45 20.11 -1.00 24.99
C ALA A 45 20.81 -1.64 26.20
N LEU A 46 20.55 -1.14 27.41
CA LEU A 46 21.18 -1.65 28.63
C LEU A 46 20.65 -3.04 29.02
N ASP A 47 19.36 -3.31 28.79
CA ASP A 47 18.71 -4.59 29.09
C ASP A 47 19.25 -5.74 28.22
N LEU A 48 19.84 -5.41 27.07
CA LEU A 48 20.43 -6.38 26.15
C LEU A 48 21.84 -6.83 26.57
N LEU A 49 22.59 -6.02 27.34
CA LEU A 49 23.96 -6.37 27.71
C LEU A 49 24.04 -7.69 28.50
N PRO A 50 23.20 -7.94 29.52
CA PRO A 50 23.17 -9.24 30.19
C PRO A 50 22.91 -10.40 29.25
N LEU A 51 21.96 -10.23 28.32
CA LEU A 51 21.62 -11.26 27.34
C LEU A 51 22.81 -11.57 26.44
N LEU A 52 23.50 -10.56 25.91
CA LEU A 52 24.66 -10.73 25.04
C LEU A 52 25.84 -11.45 25.72
N GLN A 53 25.95 -11.37 27.05
CA GLN A 53 26.95 -12.13 27.83
C GLN A 53 26.54 -13.59 28.06
N ALA A 54 25.25 -13.86 28.21
CA ALA A 54 24.72 -15.21 28.43
C ALA A 54 24.59 -16.04 27.15
N LEU A 55 24.29 -15.38 26.02
CA LEU A 55 24.02 -16.03 24.73
C LEU A 55 25.13 -16.98 24.24
N PRO A 56 26.44 -16.68 24.36
CA PRO A 56 27.51 -17.61 23.98
C PRO A 56 27.48 -18.97 24.68
N LEU A 57 26.86 -19.06 25.86
CA LEU A 57 26.67 -20.31 26.61
C LEU A 57 25.44 -21.09 26.14
N ALA A 58 24.51 -20.42 25.44
CA ALA A 58 23.23 -20.94 25.00
C ALA A 58 23.28 -21.44 23.54
N THR A 59 24.16 -22.41 23.25
CA THR A 59 24.42 -22.93 21.90
C THR A 59 23.21 -23.59 21.22
N GLN A 60 22.13 -23.85 21.95
CA GLN A 60 20.87 -24.39 21.43
C GLN A 60 19.98 -23.33 20.76
N VAL A 61 20.25 -22.04 20.99
CA VAL A 61 19.41 -20.95 20.48
C VAL A 61 19.55 -20.85 18.96
N GLN A 62 18.42 -20.89 18.28
CA GLN A 62 18.27 -20.78 16.82
C GLN A 62 17.54 -19.48 16.42
N GLU A 63 16.71 -18.93 17.31
CA GLU A 63 15.90 -17.76 17.02
C GLU A 63 16.06 -16.68 18.10
N LEU A 64 16.37 -15.46 17.66
CA LEU A 64 16.46 -14.28 18.50
C LEU A 64 15.37 -13.28 18.12
N HIS A 65 14.34 -13.16 18.98
CA HIS A 65 13.22 -12.25 18.77
C HIS A 65 13.43 -10.99 19.60
N LEU A 66 14.15 -10.01 19.05
CA LEU A 66 14.46 -8.74 19.72
C LEU A 66 13.64 -7.58 19.13
N ALA A 67 12.40 -7.86 18.74
CA ALA A 67 11.50 -6.86 18.19
C ALA A 67 11.31 -5.70 19.19
N HIS A 68 11.31 -4.49 18.66
CA HIS A 68 11.18 -3.22 19.35
C HIS A 68 12.29 -2.95 20.39
N ALA A 69 13.40 -3.68 20.33
CA ALA A 69 14.54 -3.45 21.20
C ALA A 69 15.36 -2.25 20.72
N ARG A 70 15.63 -1.26 21.58
CA ARG A 70 16.41 -0.07 21.18
C ARG A 70 17.90 -0.37 21.24
N LEU A 71 18.45 -0.94 20.18
CA LEU A 71 19.83 -1.47 20.16
C LEU A 71 20.93 -0.39 20.21
N GLY A 72 20.69 0.87 19.84
CA GLY A 72 21.78 1.86 19.75
C GLY A 72 22.96 1.39 18.85
N VAL A 73 23.99 2.21 18.68
CA VAL A 73 25.13 1.83 17.80
C VAL A 73 26.05 0.81 18.47
N ALA A 74 26.41 1.04 19.74
CA ALA A 74 27.34 0.19 20.47
C ALA A 74 26.80 -1.23 20.69
N VAL A 75 25.54 -1.38 21.10
CA VAL A 75 24.97 -2.71 21.38
C VAL A 75 24.65 -3.45 20.09
N ALA A 76 24.36 -2.77 18.99
CA ALA A 76 24.27 -3.42 17.67
C ALA A 76 25.62 -4.05 17.25
N GLY A 77 26.75 -3.35 17.47
CA GLY A 77 28.08 -3.93 17.24
C GLY A 77 28.34 -5.17 18.10
N LEU A 78 28.03 -5.09 19.40
CA LEU A 78 28.15 -6.22 20.33
C LEU A 78 27.24 -7.40 19.96
N LEU A 79 26.03 -7.11 19.47
CA LEU A 79 25.12 -8.13 18.97
C LEU A 79 25.74 -8.87 17.78
N VAL A 80 26.32 -8.15 16.82
CA VAL A 80 27.00 -8.77 15.67
C VAL A 80 28.19 -9.61 16.11
N ASP A 81 28.99 -9.13 17.06
CA ASP A 81 30.10 -9.91 17.63
C ASP A 81 29.64 -11.17 18.34
N CYS A 82 28.48 -11.11 19.01
CA CYS A 82 27.84 -12.27 19.62
C CYS A 82 27.34 -13.27 18.56
N LEU A 83 26.67 -12.79 17.50
CA LEU A 83 26.17 -13.61 16.40
C LEU A 83 27.30 -14.36 15.67
N ARG A 84 28.46 -13.72 15.47
CA ARG A 84 29.66 -14.38 14.90
C ARG A 84 30.11 -15.60 15.70
N ARG A 85 29.84 -15.65 17.01
CA ARG A 85 30.19 -16.76 17.91
C ARG A 85 29.08 -17.78 18.07
N LEU A 86 27.92 -17.53 17.45
CA LEU A 86 26.71 -18.34 17.58
C LEU A 86 26.24 -18.86 16.21
N PRO A 87 26.93 -19.88 15.65
CA PRO A 87 26.58 -20.43 14.35
C PRO A 87 25.22 -21.13 14.32
N SER A 88 24.59 -21.33 15.49
CA SER A 88 23.26 -21.95 15.62
C SER A 88 22.11 -21.00 15.27
N VAL A 89 22.32 -19.67 15.35
CA VAL A 89 21.25 -18.68 15.15
C VAL A 89 20.96 -18.53 13.67
N VAL A 90 19.74 -18.90 13.26
CA VAL A 90 19.27 -18.82 11.87
C VAL A 90 18.19 -17.76 11.68
N ARG A 91 17.51 -17.33 12.76
CA ARG A 91 16.46 -16.32 12.71
C ARG A 91 16.78 -15.15 13.63
N LEU A 92 16.73 -13.95 13.06
CA LEU A 92 16.94 -12.69 13.79
C LEU A 92 15.78 -11.74 13.49
N ASP A 93 15.02 -11.41 14.53
CA ASP A 93 13.97 -10.39 14.45
C ASP A 93 14.36 -9.13 15.20
N LEU A 94 14.51 -8.03 14.46
CA LEU A 94 14.79 -6.69 14.98
C LEU A 94 13.67 -5.70 14.62
N GLU A 95 12.45 -6.14 14.29
CA GLU A 95 11.37 -5.25 13.85
C GLU A 95 11.21 -4.05 14.79
N GLY A 96 11.22 -2.84 14.25
CA GLY A 96 10.93 -1.62 15.01
C GLY A 96 11.99 -1.26 16.05
N SER A 97 13.18 -1.85 15.97
CA SER A 97 14.31 -1.58 16.88
C SER A 97 14.97 -0.21 16.67
N ARG A 98 14.59 0.51 15.60
CA ARG A 98 15.09 1.86 15.24
C ARG A 98 16.62 1.98 15.27
N ILE A 99 17.30 0.95 14.78
CA ILE A 99 18.77 0.88 14.81
C ILE A 99 19.42 1.99 13.97
N GLY A 100 18.78 2.42 12.87
CA GLY A 100 19.33 3.43 11.98
C GLY A 100 20.51 2.91 11.12
N PRO A 101 21.04 3.73 10.20
CA PRO A 101 22.06 3.28 9.25
C PRO A 101 23.38 2.87 9.91
N GLN A 102 23.84 3.64 10.90
CA GLN A 102 25.14 3.41 11.54
C GLN A 102 25.17 2.10 12.34
N ALA A 103 24.10 1.78 13.06
CA ALA A 103 24.02 0.55 13.84
C ALA A 103 23.70 -0.68 12.97
N ALA A 104 23.06 -0.48 11.81
CA ALA A 104 22.75 -1.56 10.88
C ALA A 104 23.93 -1.96 9.98
N ALA A 105 24.87 -1.05 9.71
CA ALA A 105 26.00 -1.33 8.81
C ALA A 105 26.81 -2.58 9.23
N PRO A 106 27.22 -2.76 10.52
CA PRO A 106 27.95 -3.96 10.93
C PRO A 106 27.15 -5.25 10.74
N LEU A 107 25.82 -5.19 10.88
CA LEU A 107 24.95 -6.34 10.67
C LEU A 107 24.86 -6.71 9.19
N LEU A 108 24.72 -5.72 8.30
CA LEU A 108 24.71 -5.95 6.86
C LEU A 108 26.07 -6.46 6.36
N GLU A 109 27.18 -5.91 6.85
CA GLU A 109 28.52 -6.41 6.57
C GLU A 109 28.67 -7.87 7.02
N TYR A 110 28.20 -8.21 8.22
CA TYR A 110 28.20 -9.60 8.70
C TYR A 110 27.37 -10.52 7.81
N MET A 111 26.18 -10.08 7.38
CA MET A 111 25.31 -10.84 6.48
C MET A 111 25.89 -11.00 5.07
N ALA A 112 26.74 -10.08 4.64
CA ALA A 112 27.44 -10.16 3.36
C ALA A 112 28.62 -11.15 3.40
N THR A 113 29.01 -11.65 4.57
CA THR A 113 30.04 -12.69 4.67
C THR A 113 29.51 -14.07 4.25
N GLY A 114 30.39 -14.92 3.71
CA GLY A 114 30.00 -16.27 3.24
C GLY A 114 29.63 -17.26 4.35
N ASP A 115 30.01 -16.96 5.60
CA ASP A 115 29.83 -17.85 6.75
C ASP A 115 28.60 -17.50 7.60
N CYS A 116 27.79 -16.53 7.17
CA CYS A 116 26.61 -16.11 7.93
C CYS A 116 25.53 -17.21 7.95
N PRO A 117 25.13 -17.72 9.13
CA PRO A 117 24.13 -18.79 9.26
C PRO A 117 22.68 -18.29 9.10
N LEU A 118 22.46 -16.98 9.05
CA LEU A 118 21.11 -16.40 9.07
C LEU A 118 20.31 -16.77 7.82
N GLU A 119 19.13 -17.33 8.04
CA GLU A 119 18.15 -17.67 7.01
C GLU A 119 16.99 -16.67 6.98
N HIS A 120 16.57 -16.16 8.14
CA HIS A 120 15.41 -15.28 8.27
C HIS A 120 15.80 -14.03 9.05
N VAL A 121 15.77 -12.87 8.39
CA VAL A 121 16.11 -11.60 9.03
C VAL A 121 14.98 -10.59 8.85
N ASN A 122 14.46 -10.09 9.97
CA ASN A 122 13.43 -9.05 9.99
C ASN A 122 14.05 -7.72 10.43
N LEU A 123 14.22 -6.80 9.47
CA LEU A 123 14.67 -5.42 9.71
C LEU A 123 13.55 -4.41 9.47
N ARG A 124 12.30 -4.84 9.55
CA ARG A 124 11.14 -3.97 9.33
C ARG A 124 11.16 -2.78 10.30
N ARG A 125 10.86 -1.57 9.80
CA ARG A 125 10.75 -0.35 10.64
C ARG A 125 12.04 -0.01 11.43
N CYS A 126 13.21 -0.41 10.93
CA CYS A 126 14.52 -0.14 11.53
C CYS A 126 15.13 1.22 11.20
N HIS A 127 14.48 2.03 10.35
CA HIS A 127 14.95 3.36 9.92
C HIS A 127 16.31 3.35 9.21
N LEU A 128 16.54 2.35 8.34
CA LEU A 128 17.82 2.19 7.65
C LEU A 128 18.17 3.36 6.71
N GLY A 129 17.19 3.94 6.02
CA GLY A 129 17.41 4.97 5.02
C GLY A 129 18.12 4.45 3.75
N GLY A 130 18.25 5.32 2.74
CA GLY A 130 18.85 4.94 1.45
C GLY A 130 20.38 4.85 1.42
N SER A 131 21.09 5.31 2.45
CA SER A 131 22.56 5.34 2.49
C SER A 131 23.19 3.95 2.53
N LEU A 132 22.45 2.93 2.96
CA LEU A 132 22.93 1.54 3.06
C LEU A 132 22.68 0.70 1.80
N THR A 133 22.27 1.32 0.69
CA THR A 133 21.88 0.60 -0.53
C THR A 133 22.99 -0.32 -1.04
N SER A 134 24.25 0.13 -1.07
CA SER A 134 25.37 -0.71 -1.53
C SER A 134 25.53 -1.94 -0.65
N MET A 135 25.56 -1.79 0.68
CA MET A 135 25.67 -2.91 1.62
C MET A 135 24.50 -3.89 1.50
N ILE A 136 23.27 -3.39 1.31
CA ILE A 136 22.11 -4.26 1.08
C ILE A 136 22.32 -5.04 -0.23
N LEU A 137 22.77 -4.39 -1.30
CA LEU A 137 23.05 -5.09 -2.57
C LEU A 137 24.16 -6.14 -2.43
N ASP A 138 25.18 -5.89 -1.59
CA ASP A 138 26.24 -6.85 -1.32
C ASP A 138 25.68 -8.12 -0.64
N VAL A 139 24.78 -7.95 0.34
CA VAL A 139 24.05 -9.07 0.96
C VAL A 139 23.24 -9.85 -0.07
N LEU A 140 22.52 -9.16 -0.96
CA LEU A 140 21.64 -9.79 -1.96
C LEU A 140 22.41 -10.51 -3.07
N ARG A 141 23.60 -10.02 -3.40
CA ARG A 141 24.46 -10.59 -4.45
C ARG A 141 25.40 -11.69 -3.94
N ASN A 142 25.50 -11.88 -2.63
CA ASN A 142 26.35 -12.90 -2.04
C ASN A 142 25.82 -14.32 -2.37
N PRO A 143 26.54 -15.10 -3.20
CA PRO A 143 26.09 -16.45 -3.60
C PRO A 143 26.17 -17.47 -2.45
N ALA A 144 26.96 -17.17 -1.42
CA ALA A 144 27.10 -18.03 -0.23
C ALA A 144 26.03 -17.73 0.84
N SER A 145 25.15 -16.75 0.61
CA SER A 145 24.09 -16.39 1.54
C SER A 145 23.12 -17.55 1.78
N ARG A 146 22.77 -17.78 3.05
CA ARG A 146 21.76 -18.77 3.45
C ARG A 146 20.36 -18.18 3.60
N LEU A 147 20.21 -16.89 3.30
CA LEU A 147 18.93 -16.19 3.44
C LEU A 147 17.84 -16.85 2.61
N LYS A 148 16.70 -17.06 3.27
CA LYS A 148 15.41 -17.46 2.71
C LYS A 148 14.42 -16.29 2.74
N SER A 149 14.55 -15.38 3.70
CA SER A 149 13.75 -14.15 3.75
C SER A 149 14.49 -12.97 4.38
N LEU A 150 14.33 -11.79 3.80
CA LEU A 150 14.82 -10.52 4.32
C LEU A 150 13.72 -9.44 4.27
N ASP A 151 13.18 -9.04 5.43
CA ASP A 151 12.19 -7.95 5.50
C ASP A 151 12.90 -6.60 5.69
N LEU A 152 12.89 -5.77 4.63
CA LEU A 152 13.38 -4.39 4.60
C LEU A 152 12.22 -3.38 4.52
N SER A 153 11.00 -3.79 4.80
CA SER A 153 9.83 -2.94 4.66
C SER A 153 9.83 -1.79 5.67
N SER A 154 9.22 -0.68 5.28
CA SER A 154 9.07 0.52 6.13
C SER A 154 10.40 1.10 6.67
N ASN A 155 11.47 1.08 5.87
CA ASN A 155 12.80 1.57 6.23
C ASN A 155 13.20 2.90 5.60
N GLN A 156 12.31 3.56 4.86
CA GLN A 156 12.57 4.84 4.20
C GLN A 156 13.74 4.76 3.20
N LEU A 157 13.87 3.63 2.50
CA LEU A 157 14.99 3.41 1.57
C LEU A 157 15.00 4.40 0.38
N GLY A 158 13.84 4.90 -0.02
CA GLY A 158 13.69 5.75 -1.21
C GLY A 158 13.63 4.95 -2.52
N MET A 159 13.31 5.64 -3.62
CA MET A 159 13.04 5.02 -4.92
C MET A 159 14.26 4.30 -5.49
N ALA A 160 15.39 5.00 -5.63
CA ALA A 160 16.60 4.43 -6.24
C ALA A 160 17.02 3.11 -5.56
N SER A 161 17.01 3.09 -4.24
CA SER A 161 17.36 1.93 -3.41
C SER A 161 16.40 0.76 -3.61
N VAL A 162 15.08 1.02 -3.58
CA VAL A 162 14.05 -0.04 -3.77
C VAL A 162 14.16 -0.66 -5.16
N PHE A 163 14.30 0.16 -6.21
CA PHE A 163 14.46 -0.34 -7.58
C PHE A 163 15.76 -1.13 -7.74
N ALA A 164 16.86 -0.65 -7.17
CA ALA A 164 18.13 -1.37 -7.19
C ALA A 164 17.99 -2.75 -6.52
N ILE A 165 17.37 -2.82 -5.34
CA ILE A 165 17.12 -4.06 -4.61
C ILE A 165 16.23 -5.02 -5.42
N GLN A 166 15.10 -4.54 -5.94
CA GLN A 166 14.16 -5.36 -6.71
C GLN A 166 14.72 -5.84 -8.06
N SER A 167 15.70 -5.12 -8.62
CA SER A 167 16.38 -5.53 -9.85
C SER A 167 17.36 -6.69 -9.63
N VAL A 168 17.76 -6.95 -8.39
CA VAL A 168 18.59 -8.12 -8.07
C VAL A 168 17.72 -9.36 -8.10
N GLY A 169 17.93 -10.22 -9.08
CA GLY A 169 17.39 -11.57 -9.10
C GLY A 169 18.04 -12.40 -7.99
N CYS A 170 17.46 -12.40 -6.80
CA CYS A 170 17.89 -13.23 -5.68
C CYS A 170 16.98 -14.46 -5.53
N ALA A 171 17.52 -15.54 -4.98
CA ALA A 171 16.82 -16.82 -4.83
C ALA A 171 15.85 -16.85 -3.62
N PHE A 172 15.73 -15.75 -2.89
CA PHE A 172 15.00 -15.65 -1.62
C PHE A 172 14.07 -14.45 -1.59
N GLU A 173 13.16 -14.45 -0.62
CA GLU A 173 12.14 -13.40 -0.51
C GLU A 173 12.72 -12.11 0.10
N VAL A 174 12.54 -10.98 -0.58
CA VAL A 174 12.96 -9.67 -0.09
C VAL A 174 11.75 -8.73 -0.06
N ASP A 175 11.30 -8.37 1.14
CA ASP A 175 10.18 -7.42 1.30
C ASP A 175 10.72 -5.99 1.34
N THR A 176 10.30 -5.16 0.38
CA THR A 176 10.64 -3.73 0.30
C THR A 176 9.42 -2.83 0.39
N GLU A 177 8.26 -3.36 0.81
CA GLU A 177 7.02 -2.61 0.89
C GLU A 177 7.14 -1.35 1.77
N SER A 178 6.32 -0.35 1.48
CA SER A 178 6.15 0.84 2.33
C SER A 178 7.41 1.69 2.52
N ASN A 179 8.37 1.59 1.61
CA ASN A 179 9.59 2.41 1.61
C ASN A 179 9.43 3.78 0.91
N LEU A 180 8.41 3.94 0.06
CA LEU A 180 8.18 5.12 -0.77
C LEU A 180 7.16 6.11 -0.16
N TYR A 181 7.36 6.48 1.10
CA TYR A 181 6.36 7.24 1.87
C TYR A 181 6.01 8.61 1.28
N VAL A 182 6.97 9.34 0.69
CA VAL A 182 6.70 10.65 0.07
C VAL A 182 5.71 10.50 -1.09
N HIS A 183 5.86 9.47 -1.91
CA HIS A 183 4.95 9.19 -3.01
C HIS A 183 3.56 8.82 -2.50
N GLU A 184 3.48 7.99 -1.46
CA GLU A 184 2.20 7.66 -0.82
C GLU A 184 1.51 8.91 -0.26
N ILE A 185 2.25 9.81 0.41
CA ILE A 185 1.69 11.09 0.90
C ILE A 185 1.17 11.96 -0.25
N LEU A 186 1.94 12.13 -1.33
CA LEU A 186 1.52 12.94 -2.46
C LEU A 186 0.30 12.33 -3.18
N ASN A 187 0.27 11.00 -3.34
CA ASN A 187 -0.88 10.27 -3.85
C ASN A 187 -2.13 10.49 -2.97
N SER A 188 -1.98 10.41 -1.64
CA SER A 188 -3.07 10.72 -0.70
C SER A 188 -3.54 12.16 -0.81
N VAL A 189 -2.64 13.14 -0.90
CA VAL A 189 -2.99 14.57 -0.93
C VAL A 189 -3.74 14.93 -2.19
N THR A 190 -3.28 14.47 -3.37
CA THR A 190 -3.94 14.75 -4.65
C THR A 190 -5.41 14.31 -4.66
N HIS A 191 -5.71 13.07 -4.29
CA HIS A 191 -7.08 12.58 -4.21
C HIS A 191 -7.82 13.05 -2.95
N GLY A 192 -7.12 13.40 -1.86
CA GLY A 192 -7.73 14.01 -0.68
C GLY A 192 -8.29 15.40 -0.97
N VAL A 193 -7.57 16.21 -1.75
CA VAL A 193 -8.10 17.48 -2.29
C VAL A 193 -9.28 17.22 -3.23
N GLY A 194 -9.17 16.19 -4.07
CA GLY A 194 -10.28 15.70 -4.90
C GLY A 194 -11.54 15.36 -4.11
N LEU A 195 -11.40 14.69 -2.96
CA LEU A 195 -12.49 14.33 -2.07
C LEU A 195 -13.21 15.58 -1.54
N LEU A 196 -12.46 16.60 -1.11
CA LEU A 196 -13.05 17.86 -0.64
C LEU A 196 -13.90 18.52 -1.74
N PHE A 197 -13.35 18.62 -2.96
CA PHE A 197 -14.10 19.14 -4.10
C PHE A 197 -15.30 18.27 -4.46
N ALA A 198 -15.17 16.94 -4.42
CA ALA A 198 -16.26 16.02 -4.69
C ALA A 198 -17.38 16.14 -3.65
N MET A 199 -17.07 16.32 -2.36
CA MET A 199 -18.08 16.52 -1.32
C MET A 199 -18.83 17.84 -1.51
N ILE A 200 -18.11 18.94 -1.73
CA ILE A 200 -18.70 20.26 -1.97
C ILE A 200 -19.55 20.24 -3.26
N GLY A 201 -18.99 19.72 -4.35
CA GLY A 201 -19.68 19.59 -5.63
C GLY A 201 -20.91 18.68 -5.54
N SER A 202 -20.82 17.56 -4.82
CA SER A 202 -21.96 16.67 -4.57
C SER A 202 -23.08 17.35 -3.81
N TRP A 203 -22.75 18.16 -2.79
CA TRP A 203 -23.73 18.94 -2.06
C TRP A 203 -24.48 19.93 -2.98
N PHE A 204 -23.75 20.69 -3.80
CA PHE A 204 -24.37 21.61 -4.77
C PHE A 204 -25.24 20.87 -5.80
N LEU A 205 -24.75 19.75 -6.33
CA LEU A 205 -25.44 18.96 -7.34
C LEU A 205 -26.74 18.36 -6.78
N ILE A 206 -26.69 17.74 -5.61
CA ILE A 206 -27.85 17.14 -4.95
C ILE A 206 -28.84 18.23 -4.52
N ARG A 207 -28.36 19.36 -3.99
CA ARG A 207 -29.23 20.49 -3.64
C ARG A 207 -29.99 21.02 -4.86
N ARG A 208 -29.31 21.16 -6.00
CA ARG A 208 -29.95 21.58 -7.26
C ARG A 208 -30.97 20.56 -7.73
N ALA A 209 -30.62 19.26 -7.72
CA ALA A 209 -31.54 18.19 -8.07
C ALA A 209 -32.77 18.12 -7.15
N TRP A 210 -32.60 18.41 -5.86
CA TRP A 210 -33.70 18.49 -4.90
C TRP A 210 -34.66 19.65 -5.22
N GLN A 211 -34.11 20.82 -5.58
CA GLN A 211 -34.89 22.03 -5.87
C GLN A 211 -35.82 21.89 -7.08
N THR A 212 -35.50 21.00 -8.03
CA THR A 212 -36.37 20.77 -9.21
C THR A 212 -37.66 20.02 -8.86
N ARG A 213 -37.79 19.44 -7.66
CA ARG A 213 -38.94 18.60 -7.24
C ARG A 213 -39.24 17.43 -8.19
N ASP A 214 -38.25 16.98 -8.95
CA ASP A 214 -38.32 15.81 -9.84
C ASP A 214 -37.42 14.72 -9.27
N THR A 215 -38.02 13.60 -8.87
CA THR A 215 -37.30 12.47 -8.25
C THR A 215 -36.28 11.86 -9.20
N ARG A 216 -36.46 11.98 -10.52
CA ARG A 216 -35.50 11.49 -11.52
C ARG A 216 -34.16 12.22 -11.42
N ASN A 217 -34.17 13.50 -11.06
CA ASN A 217 -32.93 14.26 -10.89
C ASN A 217 -32.13 13.76 -9.68
N LEU A 218 -32.81 13.38 -8.59
CA LEU A 218 -32.17 12.77 -7.42
C LEU A 218 -31.65 11.37 -7.74
N VAL A 219 -32.48 10.51 -8.34
CA VAL A 219 -32.10 9.14 -8.73
C VAL A 219 -30.94 9.16 -9.73
N GLY A 220 -30.89 10.14 -10.63
CA GLY A 220 -29.80 10.33 -11.57
C GLY A 220 -28.49 10.75 -10.90
N THR A 221 -28.55 11.72 -9.98
CA THR A 221 -27.35 12.41 -9.46
C THR A 221 -26.77 11.80 -8.18
N VAL A 222 -27.58 11.20 -7.30
CA VAL A 222 -27.10 10.62 -6.04
C VAL A 222 -26.12 9.46 -6.27
N PRO A 223 -26.36 8.49 -7.17
CA PRO A 223 -25.39 7.43 -7.46
C PRO A 223 -24.07 7.96 -8.01
N TYR A 224 -24.12 8.99 -8.87
CA TYR A 224 -22.92 9.65 -9.37
C TYR A 224 -22.11 10.34 -8.26
N ALA A 225 -22.78 11.15 -7.44
CA ALA A 225 -22.17 11.86 -6.32
C ALA A 225 -21.55 10.89 -5.30
N PHE A 226 -22.26 9.80 -4.97
CA PHE A 226 -21.75 8.76 -4.09
C PHE A 226 -20.50 8.09 -4.68
N ALA A 227 -20.54 7.68 -5.95
CA ALA A 227 -19.40 7.03 -6.60
C ALA A 227 -18.18 7.95 -6.68
N LEU A 228 -18.38 9.23 -6.98
CA LEU A 228 -17.32 10.24 -7.02
C LEU A 228 -16.64 10.41 -5.66
N CYS A 229 -17.43 10.59 -4.59
CA CYS A 229 -16.90 10.68 -3.23
C CYS A 229 -16.21 9.37 -2.80
N LEU A 230 -16.80 8.23 -3.13
CA LEU A 230 -16.25 6.93 -2.77
C LEU A 230 -14.89 6.69 -3.43
N THR A 231 -14.72 7.04 -4.71
CA THR A 231 -13.43 6.90 -5.41
C THR A 231 -12.33 7.75 -4.79
N TYR A 232 -12.61 9.02 -4.49
CA TYR A 232 -11.59 9.85 -3.86
C TYR A 232 -11.29 9.44 -2.42
N LEU A 233 -12.31 9.03 -1.67
CA LEU A 233 -12.12 8.55 -0.29
C LEU A 233 -11.31 7.25 -0.25
N SER A 234 -11.69 6.26 -1.05
CA SER A 234 -11.02 4.96 -1.09
C SER A 234 -9.56 5.11 -1.50
N SER A 235 -9.28 5.94 -2.51
CA SER A 235 -7.91 6.22 -2.96
C SER A 235 -7.08 6.96 -1.93
N THR A 236 -7.66 7.98 -1.29
CA THR A 236 -7.00 8.73 -0.21
C THR A 236 -6.63 7.79 0.93
N LEU A 237 -7.53 6.89 1.34
CA LEU A 237 -7.29 5.95 2.43
C LEU A 237 -6.29 4.84 2.04
N TYR A 238 -6.35 4.36 0.80
CA TYR A 238 -5.40 3.37 0.27
C TYR A 238 -3.96 3.85 0.40
N HIS A 239 -3.70 5.09 -0.03
CA HIS A 239 -2.37 5.69 0.04
C HIS A 239 -2.01 6.19 1.45
N SER A 240 -2.97 6.65 2.25
CA SER A 240 -2.67 7.19 3.59
C SER A 240 -2.31 6.10 4.60
N LEU A 241 -2.91 4.92 4.45
CA LEU A 241 -2.73 3.80 5.37
C LEU A 241 -1.58 2.88 4.95
N PHE A 242 -0.61 3.39 4.18
CA PHE A 242 0.50 2.62 3.61
C PHE A 242 1.32 1.85 4.65
N LYS A 243 1.35 2.28 5.92
CA LYS A 243 2.06 1.59 7.02
C LYS A 243 1.30 0.41 7.65
N LEU A 244 0.02 0.26 7.36
CA LEU A 244 -0.88 -0.75 7.93
C LEU A 244 -1.25 -1.78 6.85
N ARG A 245 -0.44 -2.84 6.70
CA ARG A 245 -0.57 -3.84 5.61
C ARG A 245 -2.02 -4.34 5.41
N ALA A 246 -2.71 -4.69 6.50
CA ALA A 246 -4.10 -5.16 6.45
C ALA A 246 -5.07 -4.08 5.93
N ALA A 247 -4.99 -2.86 6.48
CA ALA A 247 -5.85 -1.76 6.04
C ALA A 247 -5.54 -1.34 4.60
N LYS A 248 -4.25 -1.19 4.24
CA LYS A 248 -3.80 -0.91 2.87
C LYS A 248 -4.37 -1.92 1.89
N ARG A 249 -4.37 -3.21 2.23
CA ARG A 249 -4.92 -4.27 1.38
C ARG A 249 -6.42 -4.12 1.18
N PHE A 250 -7.19 -3.86 2.24
CA PHE A 250 -8.63 -3.63 2.14
C PHE A 250 -8.95 -2.42 1.24
N PHE A 251 -8.32 -1.27 1.52
CA PHE A 251 -8.55 -0.06 0.72
C PHE A 251 -8.03 -0.16 -0.71
N LYS A 252 -7.02 -1.01 -0.98
CA LYS A 252 -6.59 -1.32 -2.36
C LYS A 252 -7.74 -1.90 -3.16
N TYR A 253 -8.49 -2.86 -2.62
CA TYR A 253 -9.62 -3.45 -3.34
C TYR A 253 -10.76 -2.44 -3.51
N LEU A 254 -11.04 -1.64 -2.48
CA LEU A 254 -12.07 -0.60 -2.54
C LEU A 254 -11.74 0.50 -3.55
N ASP A 255 -10.49 0.95 -3.60
CA ASP A 255 -9.97 1.94 -4.55
C ASP A 255 -10.17 1.49 -6.00
N HIS A 256 -9.70 0.29 -6.33
CA HIS A 256 -9.84 -0.25 -7.69
C HIS A 256 -11.29 -0.60 -8.05
N GLY A 257 -12.06 -1.11 -7.09
CA GLY A 257 -13.48 -1.39 -7.28
C GLY A 257 -14.30 -0.12 -7.51
N SER A 258 -13.95 0.97 -6.84
CA SER A 258 -14.67 2.24 -6.94
C SER A 258 -14.59 2.87 -8.33
N VAL A 259 -13.54 2.60 -9.11
CA VAL A 259 -13.43 3.08 -10.51
C VAL A 259 -14.59 2.54 -11.36
N PHE A 260 -14.96 1.27 -11.18
CA PHE A 260 -16.13 0.69 -11.87
C PHE A 260 -17.43 1.39 -11.47
N MET A 261 -17.59 1.70 -10.18
CA MET A 261 -18.74 2.47 -9.70
C MET A 261 -18.75 3.89 -10.25
N LEU A 262 -17.59 4.56 -10.34
CA LEU A 262 -17.50 5.91 -10.88
C LEU A 262 -17.90 5.94 -12.35
N ILE A 263 -17.45 4.96 -13.14
CA ILE A 263 -17.85 4.84 -14.54
C ILE A 263 -19.37 4.66 -14.62
N ALA A 264 -19.97 3.65 -13.97
CA ALA A 264 -21.43 3.46 -14.00
C ALA A 264 -22.23 4.66 -13.44
N GLY A 265 -21.74 5.27 -12.36
CA GLY A 265 -22.28 6.48 -11.76
C GLY A 265 -22.30 7.64 -12.75
N SER A 266 -21.22 7.85 -13.52
CA SER A 266 -21.13 8.94 -14.50
C SER A 266 -22.14 8.84 -15.66
N TYR A 267 -22.60 7.63 -15.98
CA TYR A 267 -23.64 7.40 -17.00
C TYR A 267 -25.05 7.70 -16.46
N THR A 268 -25.27 7.48 -15.17
CA THR A 268 -26.61 7.44 -14.56
C THR A 268 -27.40 8.75 -14.73
N PRO A 269 -26.83 9.96 -14.53
CA PRO A 269 -27.55 11.21 -14.78
C PRO A 269 -28.03 11.36 -16.23
N PHE A 270 -27.20 11.01 -17.21
CA PHE A 270 -27.55 11.14 -18.63
C PHE A 270 -28.68 10.19 -19.02
N LEU A 271 -28.60 8.93 -18.58
CA LEU A 271 -29.59 7.92 -18.93
C LEU A 271 -30.94 8.16 -18.23
N VAL A 272 -30.93 8.55 -16.96
CA VAL A 272 -32.14 8.74 -16.16
C VAL A 272 -32.83 10.08 -16.45
N ILE A 273 -32.05 11.15 -16.67
CA ILE A 273 -32.59 12.52 -16.81
C ILE A 273 -32.77 12.87 -18.29
N SER A 274 -31.71 12.84 -19.09
CA SER A 274 -31.75 13.30 -20.49
C SER A 274 -32.44 12.33 -21.42
N LEU A 275 -32.22 11.03 -21.26
CA LEU A 275 -32.82 9.99 -22.11
C LEU A 275 -34.16 9.46 -21.56
N ARG A 276 -34.82 10.20 -20.65
CA ARG A 276 -36.09 9.78 -20.03
C ARG A 276 -37.22 9.51 -21.03
N SER A 277 -37.17 10.13 -22.22
CA SER A 277 -38.12 9.93 -23.32
C SER A 277 -37.73 8.80 -24.28
N ARG A 278 -36.59 8.13 -24.04
CA ARG A 278 -36.03 7.02 -24.84
C ARG A 278 -35.69 5.82 -23.93
N PRO A 279 -36.64 5.29 -23.15
CA PRO A 279 -36.38 4.18 -22.22
C PRO A 279 -35.84 2.92 -22.91
N GLU A 280 -36.16 2.71 -24.18
CA GLU A 280 -35.67 1.61 -25.02
C GLU A 280 -34.14 1.63 -25.22
N ILE A 281 -33.52 2.81 -25.12
CA ILE A 281 -32.06 2.98 -25.14
C ILE A 281 -31.52 3.09 -23.70
N ALA A 282 -32.17 3.88 -22.86
CA ALA A 282 -31.69 4.20 -21.52
C ALA A 282 -31.62 2.97 -20.60
N ASN A 283 -32.68 2.16 -20.56
CA ASN A 283 -32.79 1.06 -19.59
C ASN A 283 -31.78 -0.08 -19.87
N PRO A 284 -31.62 -0.59 -21.11
CA PRO A 284 -30.62 -1.63 -21.38
C PRO A 284 -29.20 -1.14 -21.12
N MET A 285 -28.90 0.12 -21.45
CA MET A 285 -27.58 0.70 -21.22
C MET A 285 -27.29 0.90 -19.73
N LEU A 286 -28.27 1.35 -18.95
CA LEU A 286 -28.16 1.50 -17.50
C LEU A 286 -27.96 0.14 -16.83
N LEU A 287 -28.76 -0.86 -17.20
CA LEU A 287 -28.59 -2.23 -16.69
C LEU A 287 -27.22 -2.79 -17.06
N GLY A 288 -26.82 -2.67 -18.33
CA GLY A 288 -25.55 -3.17 -18.83
C GLY A 288 -24.34 -2.56 -18.13
N ILE A 289 -24.30 -1.23 -17.95
CA ILE A 289 -23.16 -0.56 -17.32
C ILE A 289 -23.04 -0.91 -15.83
N TRP A 290 -24.16 -1.03 -15.11
CA TRP A 290 -24.15 -1.43 -13.70
C TRP A 290 -23.83 -2.92 -13.52
N LEU A 291 -24.32 -3.81 -14.38
CA LEU A 291 -23.91 -5.22 -14.37
C LEU A 291 -22.41 -5.38 -14.65
N LEU A 292 -21.88 -4.67 -15.65
CA LEU A 292 -20.44 -4.64 -15.94
C LEU A 292 -19.64 -4.09 -14.75
N ALA A 293 -20.15 -3.07 -14.05
CA ALA A 293 -19.52 -2.55 -12.85
C ALA A 293 -19.48 -3.59 -11.72
N LEU A 294 -20.59 -4.30 -11.47
CA LEU A 294 -20.65 -5.37 -10.48
C LEU A 294 -19.69 -6.52 -10.81
N VAL A 295 -19.64 -6.94 -12.08
CA VAL A 295 -18.66 -7.93 -12.56
C VAL A 295 -17.24 -7.41 -12.34
N GLY A 296 -16.95 -6.16 -12.70
CA GLY A 296 -15.64 -5.56 -12.48
C GLY A 296 -15.21 -5.53 -11.01
N ILE A 297 -16.12 -5.17 -10.10
CA ILE A 297 -15.89 -5.18 -8.64
C ILE A 297 -15.65 -6.61 -8.13
N PHE A 298 -16.46 -7.57 -8.59
CA PHE A 298 -16.30 -8.97 -8.26
C PHE A 298 -14.91 -9.48 -8.69
N LEU A 299 -14.54 -9.29 -9.96
CA LEU A 299 -13.24 -9.71 -10.48
C LEU A 299 -12.09 -9.02 -9.73
N THR A 300 -12.25 -7.73 -9.37
CA THR A 300 -11.28 -6.97 -8.57
C THR A 300 -11.08 -7.56 -7.18
N THR A 301 -12.13 -8.09 -6.57
CA THR A 301 -12.05 -8.66 -5.22
C THR A 301 -11.39 -10.04 -5.22
N PHE A 302 -11.67 -10.88 -6.23
CA PHE A 302 -11.22 -12.29 -6.25
C PHE A 302 -9.97 -12.55 -7.09
N MET A 303 -9.72 -11.77 -8.14
CA MET A 303 -8.64 -12.05 -9.11
C MET A 303 -7.45 -11.11 -8.99
N ARG A 304 -7.56 -10.03 -8.20
CA ARG A 304 -6.50 -9.03 -8.08
C ARG A 304 -5.31 -9.56 -7.29
N GLY A 305 -4.16 -9.60 -7.97
CA GLY A 305 -2.93 -10.30 -7.54
C GLY A 305 -2.43 -11.30 -8.57
N HIS A 306 -3.29 -11.73 -9.50
CA HIS A 306 -2.87 -12.53 -10.65
C HIS A 306 -2.18 -11.64 -11.70
N LYS A 307 -1.09 -12.14 -12.29
CA LYS A 307 -0.20 -11.43 -13.23
C LYS A 307 -0.92 -10.72 -14.39
N HIS A 308 -2.07 -11.25 -14.82
CA HIS A 308 -2.83 -10.74 -15.96
C HIS A 308 -4.03 -9.85 -15.56
N PHE A 309 -4.37 -9.74 -14.29
CA PHE A 309 -5.59 -9.04 -13.91
C PHE A 309 -5.47 -7.51 -14.04
N ASP A 310 -4.27 -6.95 -13.84
CA ASP A 310 -4.06 -5.50 -13.92
C ASP A 310 -4.31 -4.92 -15.31
N TRP A 311 -3.91 -5.64 -16.38
CA TRP A 311 -4.21 -5.21 -17.75
C TRP A 311 -5.69 -5.40 -18.07
N LEU A 312 -6.30 -6.51 -17.63
CA LEU A 312 -7.69 -6.82 -17.91
C LEU A 312 -8.63 -5.80 -17.27
N SER A 313 -8.40 -5.44 -16.01
CA SER A 313 -9.18 -4.41 -15.31
C SER A 313 -9.08 -3.04 -16.02
N THR A 314 -7.87 -2.66 -16.44
CA THR A 314 -7.65 -1.42 -17.20
C THR A 314 -8.39 -1.44 -18.55
N ALA A 315 -8.35 -2.57 -19.26
CA ALA A 315 -9.08 -2.75 -20.51
C ALA A 315 -10.60 -2.66 -20.29
N LEU A 316 -11.12 -3.25 -19.21
CA LEU A 316 -12.54 -3.15 -18.85
C LEU A 316 -12.94 -1.70 -18.51
N TYR A 317 -12.11 -0.95 -17.79
CA TYR A 317 -12.37 0.48 -17.53
C TYR A 317 -12.50 1.27 -18.82
N LEU A 318 -11.57 1.09 -19.76
CA LEU A 318 -11.59 1.77 -21.05
C LEU A 318 -12.79 1.33 -21.90
N ALA A 319 -13.06 0.03 -21.98
CA ALA A 319 -14.20 -0.49 -22.71
C ALA A 319 -15.50 0.11 -22.19
N MET A 320 -15.75 0.05 -20.87
CA MET A 320 -16.91 0.65 -20.24
C MET A 320 -16.96 2.17 -20.45
N GLY A 321 -15.83 2.87 -20.32
CA GLY A 321 -15.76 4.33 -20.49
C GLY A 321 -16.17 4.78 -21.89
N TRP A 322 -15.78 4.04 -22.93
CA TRP A 322 -16.05 4.38 -24.33
C TRP A 322 -17.34 3.79 -24.91
N MET A 323 -18.10 2.99 -24.14
CA MET A 323 -19.41 2.46 -24.57
C MET A 323 -20.39 3.58 -24.99
N CYS A 324 -20.32 4.76 -24.37
CA CYS A 324 -21.14 5.92 -24.73
C CYS A 324 -20.89 6.43 -26.15
N VAL A 325 -19.71 6.22 -26.73
CA VAL A 325 -19.40 6.64 -28.11
C VAL A 325 -20.00 5.66 -29.11
N ILE A 326 -19.91 4.35 -28.82
CA ILE A 326 -20.51 3.29 -29.66
C ILE A 326 -22.03 3.40 -29.65
N ALA A 327 -22.63 3.65 -28.49
CA ALA A 327 -24.06 3.93 -28.33
C ALA A 327 -24.44 5.39 -28.67
N GLY A 328 -23.46 6.23 -29.00
CA GLY A 328 -23.59 7.68 -29.02
C GLY A 328 -24.28 8.22 -30.26
N VAL A 329 -24.14 7.58 -31.42
CA VAL A 329 -24.68 8.12 -32.70
C VAL A 329 -26.21 8.36 -32.64
N PRO A 330 -27.05 7.44 -32.13
CA PRO A 330 -28.48 7.70 -31.92
C PRO A 330 -28.75 8.83 -30.92
N ILE A 331 -27.92 8.93 -29.88
CA ILE A 331 -28.07 9.92 -28.80
C ILE A 331 -27.71 11.33 -29.30
N VAL A 332 -26.62 11.48 -30.04
CA VAL A 332 -26.20 12.74 -30.70
C VAL A 332 -27.32 13.24 -31.60
N ARG A 333 -27.89 12.35 -32.43
CA ARG A 333 -28.94 12.69 -33.40
C ARG A 333 -30.28 13.01 -32.75
N SER A 334 -30.50 12.58 -31.51
CA SER A 334 -31.76 12.81 -30.80
C SER A 334 -31.95 14.25 -30.32
N GLY A 335 -30.87 15.03 -30.20
CA GLY A 335 -30.90 16.39 -29.64
C GLY A 335 -31.24 16.46 -28.14
N LEU A 336 -31.34 15.32 -27.45
CA LEU A 336 -31.73 15.24 -26.02
C LEU A 336 -30.62 15.67 -25.06
N ILE A 337 -29.37 15.66 -25.52
CA ILE A 337 -28.20 16.13 -24.76
C ILE A 337 -27.58 17.31 -25.52
N PRO A 338 -27.38 18.47 -24.88
CA PRO A 338 -26.71 19.60 -25.52
C PRO A 338 -25.29 19.26 -25.99
N GLN A 339 -24.92 19.72 -27.18
CA GLN A 339 -23.58 19.51 -27.75
C GLN A 339 -22.43 19.90 -26.80
N PRO A 340 -22.48 21.02 -26.04
CA PRO A 340 -21.44 21.35 -25.08
C PRO A 340 -21.25 20.30 -23.99
N ALA A 341 -22.33 19.70 -23.50
CA ALA A 341 -22.27 18.62 -22.50
C ALA A 341 -21.54 17.39 -23.05
N MET A 342 -21.82 17.05 -24.31
CA MET A 342 -21.16 15.92 -24.98
C MET A 342 -19.68 16.18 -25.22
N LEU A 343 -19.30 17.41 -25.58
CA LEU A 343 -17.90 17.79 -25.74
C LEU A 343 -17.16 17.68 -24.40
N LEU A 344 -17.75 18.12 -23.29
CA LEU A 344 -17.15 17.95 -21.96
C LEU A 344 -16.95 16.47 -21.61
N VAL A 345 -17.94 15.61 -21.86
CA VAL A 345 -17.83 14.16 -21.64
C VAL A 345 -16.74 13.55 -22.53
N LEU A 346 -16.68 13.93 -23.81
CA LEU A 346 -15.66 13.45 -24.74
C LEU A 346 -14.25 13.83 -24.28
N HIS A 347 -14.02 15.09 -23.92
CA HIS A 347 -12.73 15.55 -23.40
C HIS A 347 -12.40 14.88 -22.06
N GLY A 348 -13.41 14.60 -21.22
CA GLY A 348 -13.24 13.82 -20.01
C GLY A 348 -12.80 12.38 -20.28
N GLY A 349 -13.41 11.71 -21.28
CA GLY A 349 -13.01 10.37 -21.73
C GLY A 349 -11.59 10.33 -22.29
N ILE A 350 -11.19 11.35 -23.06
CA ILE A 350 -9.81 11.53 -23.52
C ILE A 350 -8.87 11.72 -22.33
N ALA A 351 -9.21 12.58 -21.36
CA ALA A 351 -8.41 12.81 -20.16
C ALA A 351 -8.17 11.50 -19.38
N TYR A 352 -9.20 10.68 -19.16
CA TYR A 352 -9.03 9.36 -18.55
C TYR A 352 -8.12 8.45 -19.39
N THR A 353 -8.29 8.41 -20.70
CA THR A 353 -7.51 7.55 -21.60
C THR A 353 -6.02 7.95 -21.62
N VAL A 354 -5.72 9.25 -21.71
CA VAL A 354 -4.35 9.77 -21.60
C VAL A 354 -3.77 9.45 -20.22
N GLY A 355 -4.58 9.61 -19.17
CA GLY A 355 -4.21 9.21 -17.81
C GLY A 355 -3.70 7.77 -17.72
N VAL A 356 -4.33 6.82 -18.43
CA VAL A 356 -3.94 5.39 -18.36
C VAL A 356 -2.47 5.18 -18.74
N ALA A 357 -1.91 5.99 -19.65
CA ALA A 357 -0.49 5.92 -19.98
C ALA A 357 0.40 6.21 -18.75
N PHE A 358 0.01 7.17 -17.92
CA PHE A 358 0.70 7.51 -16.67
C PHE A 358 0.47 6.47 -15.58
N LEU A 359 -0.73 5.86 -15.51
CA LEU A 359 -1.02 4.74 -14.62
C LEU A 359 -0.07 3.57 -14.91
N VAL A 360 0.03 3.16 -16.17
CA VAL A 360 0.91 2.07 -16.61
C VAL A 360 2.37 2.42 -16.34
N LYS A 361 2.80 3.65 -16.66
CA LYS A 361 4.17 4.10 -16.36
C LYS A 361 4.47 4.12 -14.86
N GLY A 362 3.46 4.38 -14.03
CA GLY A 362 3.50 4.39 -12.56
C GLY A 362 4.09 3.13 -11.94
N ALA A 363 3.93 1.96 -12.59
CA ALA A 363 4.52 0.70 -12.15
C ALA A 363 6.06 0.74 -12.09
N THR A 364 6.69 1.53 -12.99
CA THR A 364 8.16 1.69 -13.06
C THR A 364 8.63 3.05 -12.54
N THR A 365 7.75 4.03 -12.46
CA THR A 365 8.09 5.39 -12.04
C THR A 365 6.97 5.90 -11.13
N PRO A 366 7.05 5.64 -9.80
CA PRO A 366 5.97 5.91 -8.84
C PRO A 366 5.40 7.33 -8.90
N ALA A 367 6.22 8.33 -9.25
CA ALA A 367 5.77 9.72 -9.45
C ALA A 367 4.70 9.87 -10.55
N MET A 368 4.69 9.00 -11.56
CA MET A 368 3.69 9.04 -12.64
C MET A 368 2.29 8.65 -12.16
N HIS A 369 2.17 7.94 -11.04
CA HIS A 369 0.87 7.68 -10.42
C HIS A 369 0.21 8.95 -9.88
N ILE A 370 1.01 9.91 -9.41
CA ILE A 370 0.54 11.24 -9.01
C ILE A 370 -0.02 11.98 -10.24
N VAL A 371 0.66 11.88 -11.38
CA VAL A 371 0.19 12.49 -12.65
C VAL A 371 -1.11 11.84 -13.12
N TRP A 372 -1.24 10.51 -12.96
CA TRP A 372 -2.50 9.80 -13.18
C TRP A 372 -3.65 10.39 -12.35
N HIS A 373 -3.45 10.66 -11.06
CA HIS A 373 -4.48 11.29 -10.22
C HIS A 373 -4.95 12.64 -10.75
N LEU A 374 -4.03 13.46 -11.28
CA LEU A 374 -4.38 14.75 -11.87
C LEU A 374 -5.25 14.60 -13.13
N TRP A 375 -4.97 13.59 -13.96
CA TRP A 375 -5.81 13.27 -15.12
C TRP A 375 -7.20 12.75 -14.72
N VAL A 376 -7.28 11.94 -13.66
CA VAL A 376 -8.56 11.48 -13.10
C VAL A 376 -9.38 12.65 -12.56
N LEU A 377 -8.75 13.60 -11.86
CA LEU A 377 -9.37 14.85 -11.39
C LEU A 377 -9.90 15.70 -12.54
N LEU A 378 -9.10 15.87 -13.61
CA LEU A 378 -9.54 16.61 -14.80
C LEU A 378 -10.74 15.91 -15.46
N GLY A 379 -10.64 14.59 -15.69
CA GLY A 379 -11.69 13.80 -16.33
C GLY A 379 -13.01 13.87 -15.56
N SER A 380 -12.98 13.66 -14.25
CA SER A 380 -14.18 13.70 -13.40
C SER A 380 -14.76 15.11 -13.28
N SER A 381 -13.92 16.15 -13.26
CA SER A 381 -14.36 17.55 -13.23
C SER A 381 -15.10 17.95 -14.50
N LEU A 382 -14.64 17.49 -15.66
CA LEU A 382 -15.32 17.72 -16.95
C LEU A 382 -16.69 17.01 -16.99
N HIS A 383 -16.77 15.78 -16.47
CA HIS A 383 -18.05 15.07 -16.35
C HIS A 383 -19.00 15.78 -15.37
N TYR A 384 -18.48 16.22 -14.21
CA TYR A 384 -19.25 16.98 -13.23
C TYR A 384 -19.80 18.27 -13.85
N ALA A 385 -18.95 19.02 -14.58
CA ALA A 385 -19.34 20.23 -15.29
C ALA A 385 -20.44 19.96 -16.32
N ALA A 386 -20.34 18.87 -17.09
CA ALA A 386 -21.38 18.47 -18.04
C ALA A 386 -22.73 18.26 -17.34
N ILE A 387 -22.71 17.52 -16.22
CA ILE A 387 -23.93 17.17 -15.47
C ILE A 387 -24.57 18.40 -14.83
N VAL A 388 -23.78 19.20 -14.10
CA VAL A 388 -24.32 20.35 -13.36
C VAL A 388 -24.74 21.49 -14.29
N ALA A 389 -24.04 21.72 -15.41
CA ALA A 389 -24.35 22.83 -16.30
C ALA A 389 -25.49 22.52 -17.28
N TYR A 390 -25.60 21.27 -17.76
CA TYR A 390 -26.46 20.94 -18.90
C TYR A 390 -27.48 19.83 -18.65
N ILE A 391 -27.28 18.96 -17.64
CA ILE A 391 -28.16 17.80 -17.42
C ILE A 391 -29.18 18.08 -16.33
N VAL A 392 -28.74 18.60 -15.18
CA VAL A 392 -29.67 19.00 -14.11
C VAL A 392 -30.20 20.40 -14.41
N PRO A 393 -31.52 20.62 -14.53
CA PRO A 393 -32.07 21.95 -14.80
C PRO A 393 -31.73 22.97 -13.71
N LEU A 394 -31.63 24.25 -14.06
CA LEU A 394 -31.76 25.32 -13.06
C LEU A 394 -33.23 25.36 -12.64
N SER A 395 -33.52 25.47 -11.35
CA SER A 395 -34.88 25.79 -10.91
C SER A 395 -35.24 27.16 -11.48
N SER A 396 -36.18 27.19 -12.43
CA SER A 396 -36.80 28.41 -12.94
C SER A 396 -37.63 29.08 -11.87
#